data_AF-A0A536T0Z1-F1
#
_entry.id   AF-A0A536T0Z1-F1
#
_cell.length_a   1.000
_cell.length_b   1.000
_cell.length_c   1.000
_cell.angle_alpha   90.00
_cell.angle_beta   90.00
_cell.angle_gamma   90.00
#
_symmetry.space_group_name_H-M   'P 1'
#
loop_
_entity.id
_entity.type
_entity.pdbx_description
1 polymer ?
#
loop_
_entity_poly.entity_id
_entity_poly.type
_entity_poly.pdbx_seq_one_letter_code
_entity_poly.pdbx_strand_id
1 'polypeptide(L)'
;AVALGSEASFAVPAEVAAAYRDWVGRDVIFGLRPEHLAWAGADVDAATIEVAASVVEPLGADTLVFFEISGLEMVARLPPEAVRHSGDRVRLRPDLRRMHLFDPASGVRI
;
A
#
# COMPACT_ATOMS: atom_id res chain seq x y z
N ALA A 1 -13.78 -4.39 -3.09
CA ALA A 1 -12.31 -4.29 -3.03
C ALA A 1 -11.90 -2.99 -3.70
N VAL A 2 -10.74 -2.44 -3.35
CA VAL A 2 -10.07 -1.38 -4.10
C VAL A 2 -8.97 -2.03 -4.94
N ALA A 3 -8.88 -1.69 -6.21
CA ALA A 3 -7.88 -2.26 -7.13
C ALA A 3 -6.84 -1.20 -7.47
N LEU A 4 -5.56 -1.60 -7.46
CA LEU A 4 -4.43 -0.81 -7.95
C LEU A 4 -3.95 -1.48 -9.24
N GLY A 5 -4.44 -0.99 -10.38
CA GLY A 5 -4.19 -1.62 -11.69
C GLY A 5 -4.62 -3.08 -11.73
N SER A 6 -3.85 -3.93 -12.42
CA SER A 6 -4.10 -5.36 -12.54
C SER A 6 -3.31 -6.23 -11.55
N GLU A 7 -2.38 -5.64 -10.79
CA GLU A 7 -1.43 -6.38 -9.97
C GLU A 7 -1.85 -6.52 -8.51
N ALA A 8 -2.62 -5.57 -7.96
CA ALA A 8 -3.02 -5.61 -6.57
C ALA A 8 -4.50 -5.28 -6.37
N SER A 9 -5.16 -6.04 -5.50
CA SER A 9 -6.53 -5.78 -5.07
C SER A 9 -6.67 -6.03 -3.58
N PHE A 10 -7.31 -5.10 -2.90
CA PHE A 10 -7.40 -5.09 -1.44
C PHE A 10 -8.87 -5.08 -1.00
N ALA A 11 -9.21 -5.98 -0.08
CA ALA A 11 -10.55 -6.01 0.50
C ALA A 11 -10.78 -4.73 1.32
N VAL A 12 -11.81 -3.95 0.96
CA VAL A 12 -12.18 -2.76 1.75
C VAL A 12 -12.83 -3.24 3.04
N PRO A 13 -12.30 -2.88 4.23
CA PRO A 13 -12.87 -3.32 5.51
C PRO A 13 -14.32 -2.86 5.66
N ALA A 14 -15.15 -3.70 6.28
CA ALA A 14 -16.59 -3.44 6.41
C ALA A 14 -16.88 -2.14 7.19
N GLU A 15 -16.00 -1.76 8.11
CA GLU A 15 -16.08 -0.57 8.95
C GLU A 15 -16.01 0.73 8.14
N VAL A 16 -15.30 0.73 7.00
CA VAL A 16 -15.13 1.90 6.12
C VAL A 16 -15.90 1.77 4.81
N ALA A 17 -16.39 0.57 4.46
CA ALA A 17 -17.03 0.29 3.19
C ALA A 17 -18.29 1.13 2.91
N ALA A 18 -19.03 1.53 3.95
CA ALA A 18 -20.23 2.34 3.81
C ALA A 18 -19.95 3.71 3.17
N ALA A 19 -18.82 4.35 3.52
CA ALA A 19 -18.43 5.65 2.98
C ALA A 19 -18.08 5.59 1.49
N TYR A 20 -17.67 4.42 0.99
CA TYR A 20 -17.17 4.24 -0.38
C TYR A 20 -18.19 3.60 -1.33
N ARG A 21 -19.42 3.32 -0.86
CA ARG A 21 -20.42 2.59 -1.63
C ARG A 21 -20.79 3.27 -2.95
N ASP A 22 -20.95 4.59 -2.93
CA ASP A 22 -21.36 5.36 -4.11
C ASP A 22 -20.24 5.52 -5.17
N TRP A 23 -19.04 5.06 -4.83
CA TRP A 23 -17.83 5.10 -5.66
C TRP A 23 -17.48 3.74 -6.26
N VAL A 24 -18.29 2.71 -6.04
CA VAL A 24 -18.08 1.39 -6.66
C VAL A 24 -18.14 1.51 -8.18
N GLY A 25 -17.11 0.96 -8.84
CA GLY A 25 -16.98 0.99 -10.30
C GLY A 25 -16.47 2.32 -10.87
N ARG A 26 -16.04 3.25 -10.01
CA ARG A 26 -15.43 4.53 -10.41
C ARG A 26 -13.95 4.54 -10.11
N ASP A 27 -13.21 5.35 -10.87
CA ASP A 27 -11.83 5.66 -10.56
C ASP A 27 -11.76 6.57 -9.33
N VAL A 28 -10.82 6.26 -8.44
CA VAL A 28 -10.56 6.97 -7.19
C VAL A 28 -9.06 7.10 -6.99
N ILE A 29 -8.63 8.11 -6.24
CA ILE A 29 -7.26 8.16 -5.73
C ILE A 29 -7.21 7.36 -4.44
N PHE A 30 -6.43 6.28 -4.43
CA PHE A 30 -6.17 5.49 -3.23
C PHE A 30 -5.00 6.08 -2.46
N GLY A 31 -5.23 6.40 -1.18
CA GLY A 31 -4.21 6.90 -0.27
C GLY A 31 -3.99 5.95 0.91
N LEU A 32 -2.72 5.60 1.14
CA LEU A 32 -2.28 4.91 2.34
C LEU A 32 -0.92 5.49 2.75
N ARG A 33 -0.73 5.76 4.04
CA ARG A 33 0.54 6.30 4.52
C ARG A 33 1.63 5.22 4.53
N PRO A 34 2.90 5.57 4.31
CA PRO A 34 4.01 4.60 4.26
C PRO A 34 4.14 3.74 5.52
N GLU A 35 3.86 4.32 6.69
CA GLU A 35 3.88 3.64 7.99
C GLU A 35 2.71 2.67 8.22
N HIS A 36 1.69 2.69 7.36
CA HIS A 36 0.56 1.76 7.40
C HIS A 36 0.79 0.54 6.52
N LEU A 37 1.99 0.38 5.95
CA LEU A 37 2.47 -0.83 5.29
C LEU A 37 3.40 -1.55 6.26
N ALA A 38 2.92 -2.63 6.89
CA ALA A 38 3.72 -3.41 7.82
C ALA A 38 4.55 -4.46 7.09
N TRP A 39 5.77 -4.72 7.55
CA TRP A 39 6.55 -5.87 7.09
C TRP A 39 5.89 -7.18 7.55
N ALA A 40 5.56 -8.06 6.61
CA ALA A 40 4.90 -9.34 6.90
C ALA A 40 5.89 -10.48 7.14
N GLY A 41 7.20 -10.27 6.96
CA GLY A 41 8.20 -11.33 7.08
C GLY A 41 7.89 -12.52 6.17
N ALA A 42 7.85 -13.71 6.75
CA ALA A 42 7.53 -14.96 6.03
C ALA A 42 6.02 -15.23 5.92
N ASP A 43 5.16 -14.48 6.61
CA ASP A 43 3.71 -14.73 6.60
C ASP A 43 3.13 -14.46 5.22
N VAL A 44 2.40 -15.44 4.67
CA VAL A 44 1.69 -15.32 3.40
C VAL A 44 0.20 -15.47 3.67
N ASP A 45 -0.57 -14.44 3.34
CA ASP A 45 -2.02 -14.52 3.26
C ASP A 45 -2.55 -13.64 2.14
N ALA A 46 -3.86 -13.71 1.88
CA ALA A 46 -4.52 -12.93 0.83
C ALA A 46 -4.50 -11.40 1.06
N ALA A 47 -4.09 -10.93 2.24
CA ALA A 47 -3.95 -9.52 2.57
C ALA A 47 -2.51 -9.00 2.41
N THR A 48 -1.56 -9.88 2.11
CA THR A 48 -0.16 -9.51 1.84
C THR A 48 0.11 -9.29 0.36
N ILE A 49 1.05 -8.40 0.06
CA ILE A 49 1.62 -8.19 -1.28
C ILE A 49 3.13 -8.39 -1.25
N GLU A 50 3.68 -8.98 -2.29
CA GLU A 50 5.12 -9.08 -2.49
C GLU A 50 5.53 -8.10 -3.57
N VAL A 51 6.48 -7.22 -3.25
CA VAL A 51 7.00 -6.19 -4.16
C VAL A 51 8.52 -6.26 -4.19
N ALA A 52 9.13 -5.80 -5.28
CA ALA A 52 10.56 -5.62 -5.37
C ALA A 52 10.91 -4.18 -4.96
N ALA A 53 11.87 -4.01 -4.05
CA ALA A 53 12.35 -2.68 -3.68
C ALA A 53 13.09 -2.05 -4.86
N SER A 54 12.65 -0.88 -5.33
CA SER A 54 13.38 -0.09 -6.34
C SER A 54 14.49 0.72 -5.68
N VAL A 55 14.19 1.37 -4.55
CA VAL A 55 15.15 2.15 -3.76
C VAL A 55 14.99 1.81 -2.28
N VAL A 56 16.13 1.72 -1.58
CA VAL A 56 16.19 1.48 -0.14
C VAL A 56 16.99 2.62 0.50
N GLU A 57 16.34 3.43 1.32
CA GLU A 57 16.94 4.58 2.01
C GLU A 57 16.96 4.35 3.53
N PRO A 58 18.12 3.98 4.12
CA PRO A 58 18.28 3.85 5.55
C PRO A 58 18.31 5.22 6.25
N LEU A 59 17.40 5.44 7.20
CA LEU A 59 17.26 6.68 7.98
C LEU A 59 17.60 6.46 9.47
N GLY A 60 18.39 5.45 9.78
CA GLY A 60 18.75 5.06 11.15
C GLY A 60 17.77 4.03 11.71
N ALA A 61 16.72 4.49 12.39
CA ALA A 61 15.73 3.61 13.02
C ALA A 61 14.69 3.05 12.04
N ASP A 62 14.57 3.67 10.87
CA ASP A 62 13.65 3.29 9.81
C ASP A 62 14.39 3.16 8.49
N THR A 63 13.79 2.43 7.56
CA THR A 63 14.17 2.36 6.16
C THR A 63 12.97 2.74 5.30
N LEU A 64 13.13 3.73 4.44
CA LEU A 64 12.16 4.00 3.38
C LEU A 64 12.43 3.06 2.22
N VAL A 65 11.37 2.40 1.78
CA VAL A 65 11.42 1.41 0.70
C VAL A 65 10.49 1.87 -0.39
N PHE A 66 11.08 2.29 -1.50
CA PHE A 66 10.34 2.63 -2.70
C PHE A 66 10.12 1.37 -3.52
N PHE A 67 8.95 1.25 -4.12
CA PHE A 67 8.56 0.13 -4.96
C PHE A 67 7.46 0.58 -5.91
N GLU A 68 7.12 -0.27 -6.88
CA GLU A 68 6.05 0.01 -7.83
C GLU A 68 4.96 -1.05 -7.75
N ILE A 69 3.71 -0.62 -7.98
CA ILE A 69 2.56 -1.50 -8.24
C ILE A 69 1.85 -0.96 -9.47
N SER A 70 1.73 -1.77 -10.52
CA SER A 70 1.10 -1.37 -11.78
C SER A 70 1.64 -0.04 -12.35
N GLY A 71 2.95 0.18 -12.24
CA GLY A 71 3.63 1.40 -12.68
C GLY A 71 3.41 2.63 -11.80
N LEU A 72 2.75 2.50 -10.65
CA LEU A 72 2.61 3.56 -9.65
C LEU A 72 3.71 3.41 -8.60
N GLU A 73 4.51 4.45 -8.43
CA GLU A 73 5.52 4.53 -7.37
C GLU A 73 4.83 4.67 -6.00
N MET A 74 5.27 3.85 -5.05
CA MET A 74 4.79 3.81 -3.69
C MET A 74 5.98 3.73 -2.73
N VAL A 75 5.76 4.10 -1.47
CA VAL A 75 6.78 4.04 -0.43
C VAL A 75 6.24 3.42 0.84
N ALA A 76 7.03 2.54 1.45
CA ALA A 76 6.80 1.97 2.77
C ALA A 76 7.86 2.47 3.75
N ARG A 77 7.49 2.65 5.02
CA ARG A 77 8.42 2.91 6.11
C ARG A 77 8.53 1.65 6.96
N LEU A 78 9.68 0.97 6.87
CA LEU A 78 9.90 -0.35 7.45
C LEU A 78 11.05 -0.33 8.46
N PRO A 79 11.13 -1.34 9.36
CA PRO A 79 12.31 -1.50 10.19
C PRO A 79 13.54 -1.92 9.35
N PRO A 80 14.78 -1.61 9.77
CA PRO A 80 16.00 -1.85 8.98
C PRO A 80 16.28 -3.30 8.60
N GLU A 81 15.66 -4.26 9.30
CA GLU A 81 15.81 -5.69 9.05
C GLU A 81 14.95 -6.19 7.88
N ALA A 82 13.95 -5.41 7.46
CA ALA A 82 12.96 -5.86 6.48
C ALA A 82 13.52 -5.99 5.06
N VAL A 83 14.42 -5.10 4.66
CA VAL A 83 15.01 -5.06 3.33
C VAL A 83 16.40 -4.41 3.38
N ARG A 84 17.35 -4.87 2.58
CA ARG A 84 18.72 -4.36 2.62
C ARG A 84 19.15 -3.68 1.33
N HIS A 85 18.70 -4.17 0.17
CA HIS A 85 19.17 -3.70 -1.12
C HIS A 85 18.01 -3.50 -2.11
N SER A 86 18.25 -2.64 -3.10
CA SER A 86 17.42 -2.58 -4.29
C SER A 86 17.38 -3.96 -4.98
N GLY A 87 16.22 -4.33 -5.49
CA GLY A 87 15.93 -5.65 -6.07
C GLY A 87 15.48 -6.71 -5.06
N ASP A 88 15.71 -6.50 -3.76
CA ASP A 88 15.21 -7.42 -2.73
C ASP A 88 13.67 -7.47 -2.77
N ARG A 89 13.11 -8.67 -2.61
CA ARG A 89 11.67 -8.84 -2.45
C ARG A 89 11.28 -8.61 -1.01
N VAL A 90 10.28 -7.76 -0.81
CA VAL A 90 9.70 -7.47 0.50
C VAL A 90 8.22 -7.77 0.47
N ARG A 91 7.74 -8.42 1.53
CA ARG A 91 6.31 -8.68 1.72
C ARG A 91 5.71 -7.67 2.67
N LEU A 92 4.67 -7.00 2.21
CA LEU A 92 3.99 -5.93 2.92
C LEU A 92 2.55 -6.33 3.23
N ARG A 93 2.07 -5.92 4.40
CA ARG A 93 0.67 -6.02 4.81
C ARG A 93 0.10 -4.61 5.00
N PRO A 94 -0.77 -4.14 4.10
CA PRO A 94 -1.44 -2.86 4.25
C PRO A 94 -2.47 -2.89 5.39
N ASP A 95 -2.46 -1.90 6.29
CA ASP A 95 -3.55 -1.67 7.23
C ASP A 95 -4.67 -0.88 6.54
N LEU A 96 -5.56 -1.61 5.84
CA LEU A 96 -6.64 -1.03 5.06
C LEU A 96 -7.70 -0.31 5.89
N ARG A 97 -7.71 -0.46 7.22
CA ARG A 97 -8.58 0.35 8.09
C ARG A 97 -8.16 1.81 8.14
N ARG A 98 -6.91 2.09 7.72
CA ARG A 98 -6.32 3.43 7.65
C ARG A 98 -6.21 3.97 6.23
N MET A 99 -6.87 3.32 5.26
CA MET A 99 -6.94 3.81 3.90
C MET A 99 -7.81 5.07 3.80
N HIS A 100 -7.55 5.87 2.77
CA HIS A 100 -8.40 6.98 2.36
C HIS A 100 -8.62 6.92 0.86
N LEU A 101 -9.83 7.28 0.42
CA LEU A 101 -10.12 7.50 -0.99
C LEU A 101 -10.38 8.98 -1.22
N PHE A 102 -9.98 9.48 -2.38
CA PHE A 102 -10.23 10.85 -2.80
C PHE A 102 -10.83 10.85 -4.20
N ASP A 103 -11.70 11.82 -4.44
CA ASP A 103 -12.25 12.09 -5.76
C ASP A 103 -11.14 12.61 -6.69
N PRO A 104 -10.85 11.94 -7.82
CA PRO A 104 -9.80 12.39 -8.73
C PRO A 104 -10.10 13.74 -9.40
N ALA A 105 -11.38 14.14 -9.49
CA ALA A 105 -11.76 15.40 -10.10
C ALA A 105 -11.55 16.61 -9.17
N SER A 106 -11.83 16.44 -7.88
CA SER A 106 -11.80 17.54 -6.90
C SER A 106 -10.66 17.47 -5.89
N GLY A 107 -10.03 16.30 -5.72
CA GLY A 107 -9.05 16.03 -4.65
C GLY A 107 -9.67 15.95 -3.25
N VAL A 108 -10.99 16.05 -3.12
CA VAL A 108 -11.69 15.99 -1.84
C VAL A 108 -11.75 14.55 -1.35
N ARG A 109 -11.56 14.38 -0.04
CA ARG A 109 -11.65 13.08 0.62
C ARG A 109 -13.09 12.56 0.59
N ILE A 110 -13.24 11.29 0.25
CA ILE A 110 -14.48 10.51 0.30
C ILE A 110 -14.71 9.96 1.71
#